data_AF-A0A8I0L7J3-F1
#
_entry.id   AF-A0A8I0L7J3-F1
#
_cell.length_a   1.000
_cell.length_b   1.000
_cell.length_c   1.000
_cell.angle_alpha   90.00
_cell.angle_beta   90.00
_cell.angle_gamma   90.00
#
_symmetry.space_group_name_H-M   'P 1'
#
loop_
_entity.id
_entity.type
_entity.pdbx_description
1 polymer ?
#
loop_
_entity_poly.entity_id
_entity_poly.type
_entity_poly.pdbx_seq_one_letter_code
_entity_poly.pdbx_strand_id
1 'polypeptide(L)' 'GEADLLSVALREANEESGVLAAPVSPDIFSLEILHVAPHVKRGKFVCAHLHLNATYLLEADDKSPIRCKPDENSAV' A
#
# COMPACT_ATOMS: atom_id res chain seq x y z
N GLY A 1 4.53 6.57 -12.64
CA GLY A 1 3.46 6.39 -11.64
C GLY A 1 2.28 5.77 -12.36
N GLU A 2 1.53 4.93 -11.67
CA GLU A 2 0.32 4.31 -12.19
C GLU A 2 -0.88 5.19 -11.82
N ALA A 3 -1.77 5.47 -12.79
CA ALA A 3 -2.86 6.41 -12.61
C ALA A 3 -4.09 5.78 -11.94
N ASP A 4 -4.25 4.45 -12.07
CA ASP A 4 -5.31 3.70 -11.42
C ASP A 4 -4.90 3.35 -9.99
N LEU A 5 -5.26 4.25 -9.06
CA LEU A 5 -4.88 4.13 -7.66
C LEU A 5 -5.56 2.95 -6.96
N LEU A 6 -6.75 2.53 -7.41
CA LEU A 6 -7.42 1.37 -6.84
C LEU A 6 -6.70 0.07 -7.25
N SER A 7 -6.33 -0.05 -8.52
CA SER A 7 -5.51 -1.19 -8.98
C SER A 7 -4.17 -1.27 -8.26
N VAL A 8 -3.54 -0.12 -7.98
CA VAL A 8 -2.33 -0.07 -7.13
C VAL A 8 -2.64 -0.60 -5.72
N ALA A 9 -3.67 -0.09 -5.05
CA ALA A 9 -4.02 -0.51 -3.69
C ALA A 9 -4.28 -2.03 -3.60
N LEU A 10 -4.99 -2.62 -4.56
CA LEU A 10 -5.23 -4.07 -4.63
C LEU A 10 -3.93 -4.86 -4.84
N ARG A 11 -3.04 -4.39 -5.73
CA ARG A 11 -1.75 -5.03 -5.97
C ARG A 11 -0.87 -4.99 -4.71
N GLU A 12 -0.68 -3.82 -4.11
CA GLU A 12 0.18 -3.67 -2.92
C GLU A 12 -0.36 -4.51 -1.76
N ALA A 13 -1.68 -4.50 -1.53
CA ALA A 13 -2.29 -5.36 -0.51
C ALA A 13 -1.99 -6.84 -0.75
N ASN A 14 -2.06 -7.31 -2.00
CA ASN A 14 -1.72 -8.69 -2.33
C ASN A 14 -0.22 -9.00 -2.21
N GLU A 15 0.64 -8.10 -2.67
CA GLU A 15 2.08 -8.29 -2.61
C GLU A 15 2.57 -8.35 -1.17
N GLU A 16 2.12 -7.42 -0.32
CA GLU A 16 2.59 -7.26 1.05
C GLU A 16 2.00 -8.29 2.03
N SER A 17 0.78 -8.79 1.79
CA SER A 17 0.08 -9.70 2.71
C SER A 17 -0.19 -11.10 2.14
N GLY A 18 -0.07 -11.28 0.82
CA GLY A 18 -0.51 -12.49 0.10
C GLY A 18 -2.03 -12.63 -0.08
N VAL A 19 -2.83 -11.73 0.49
CA VAL A 19 -4.29 -11.82 0.49
C VAL A 19 -4.86 -11.34 -0.85
N LEU A 20 -5.81 -12.09 -1.41
CA LEU A 20 -6.62 -11.63 -2.54
C LEU A 20 -7.83 -10.88 -1.99
N ALA A 21 -7.79 -9.56 -2.09
CA ALA A 21 -8.86 -8.69 -1.64
C ALA A 21 -9.71 -8.18 -2.82
N ALA A 22 -10.93 -7.74 -2.52
CA ALA A 22 -11.81 -7.03 -3.42
C ALA A 22 -12.18 -5.66 -2.83
N PRO A 23 -12.39 -4.62 -3.64
CA PRO A 23 -12.87 -3.35 -3.13
C PRO A 23 -14.34 -3.47 -2.69
N VAL A 24 -14.64 -2.93 -1.51
CA VAL A 24 -16.03 -2.77 -1.05
C VAL A 24 -16.76 -1.71 -1.90
N SER A 25 -16.02 -0.69 -2.35
CA SER A 25 -16.47 0.34 -3.28
C SER A 25 -15.30 0.76 -4.18
N PRO A 26 -15.54 1.13 -5.45
CA PRO A 26 -14.50 1.72 -6.30
C PRO A 26 -14.11 3.15 -5.88
N ASP A 27 -14.84 3.78 -4.96
CA ASP A 27 -14.59 5.15 -4.51
C ASP A 27 -13.47 5.22 -3.48
N ILE A 28 -12.79 6.37 -3.43
CA ILE A 28 -11.80 6.67 -2.39
C ILE A 28 -12.49 6.72 -1.03
N PHE A 29 -12.01 5.90 -0.10
CA PHE A 29 -12.54 5.83 1.26
C PHE A 29 -12.01 6.96 2.15
N SER A 30 -10.72 7.31 2.00
CA SER A 30 -10.10 8.39 2.76
C SER A 30 -8.93 9.02 2.00
N LEU A 31 -8.63 10.28 2.33
CA LEU A 31 -7.50 11.03 1.78
C LEU A 31 -6.67 11.62 2.93
N GLU A 32 -5.36 11.40 2.90
CA GLU A 32 -4.42 11.93 3.90
C GLU A 32 -3.20 12.60 3.27
N ILE A 33 -2.59 13.53 4.01
CA ILE A 33 -1.28 14.08 3.69
C ILE A 33 -0.29 13.53 4.71
N LEU A 34 0.62 12.67 4.25
CA LEU A 34 1.62 12.02 5.09
C LEU A 34 3.00 12.61 4.83
N HIS A 35 3.70 13.01 5.89
CA HIS A 35 5.07 13.50 5.79
C HIS A 35 6.06 12.32 5.75
N VAL A 36 6.98 12.35 4.79
CA VAL A 36 8.11 11.41 4.67
C VAL A 36 9.40 12.14 4.99
N ALA A 37 10.05 11.73 6.07
CA ALA A 37 11.36 12.22 6.47
C ALA A 37 12.44 11.91 5.40
N PRO A 38 13.49 12.73 5.30
CA PRO A 38 14.59 12.47 4.36
C PRO A 38 15.29 11.17 4.73
N HIS A 39 15.69 10.39 3.73
CA HIS A 39 16.30 9.08 3.93
C HIS A 39 17.23 8.70 2.77
N VAL A 40 17.94 7.57 2.91
CA VAL A 40 18.76 7.01 1.82
C VAL A 40 18.09 5.75 1.30
N LYS A 41 17.76 5.73 0.01
CA LYS A 41 17.20 4.55 -0.68
C LYS A 41 18.19 4.08 -1.74
N ARG A 42 18.64 2.82 -1.63
CA ARG A 42 19.61 2.20 -2.56
C ARG A 42 20.87 3.08 -2.79
N GLY A 43 21.45 3.59 -1.70
CA GLY A 43 22.64 4.44 -1.71
C GLY A 43 22.42 5.89 -2.19
N LYS A 44 21.20 6.27 -2.56
CA LYS A 44 20.86 7.63 -3.01
C LYS A 44 20.06 8.37 -1.95
N PHE A 45 20.42 9.62 -1.70
CA PHE A 45 19.66 10.50 -0.80
C PHE A 45 18.30 10.87 -1.42
N VAL A 46 17.26 10.80 -0.61
CA VAL A 46 15.88 11.19 -0.94
C VAL A 46 15.48 12.29 0.05
N CYS A 47 15.19 13.48 -0.47
CA CYS A 47 14.75 14.62 0.32
C CYS A 47 13.41 14.35 1.02
N ALA A 48 13.12 15.12 2.08
CA ALA A 48 11.81 15.13 2.69
C ALA A 48 10.73 15.49 1.65
N HIS A 49 9.58 14.81 1.71
CA HIS A 49 8.47 15.05 0.79
C HIS A 49 7.15 14.64 1.42
N LEU A 50 6.04 14.93 0.74
CA LEU A 50 4.69 14.58 1.16
C LEU A 50 4.15 13.47 0.26
N HIS A 51 3.49 12.49 0.87
CA HIS A 51 2.59 11.58 0.17
C HIS A 51 1.17 12.11 0.30
N LEU A 52 0.49 12.31 -0.83
CA LEU A 52 -0.96 12.49 -0.88
C LEU A 52 -1.56 11.09 -0.98
N ASN A 53 -1.90 10.51 0.15
CA ASN A 53 -2.39 9.14 0.23
C ASN A 53 -3.88 9.10 -0.10
N ALA A 54 -4.26 8.14 -0.94
CA ALA A 54 -5.65 7.77 -1.17
C ALA A 54 -5.85 6.34 -0.70
N THR A 55 -6.70 6.19 0.32
CA THR A 55 -7.03 4.90 0.94
C THR A 55 -8.32 4.35 0.33
N TYR A 56 -8.31 3.05 0.02
CA TYR A 56 -9.49 2.30 -0.44
C TYR A 56 -9.90 1.28 0.61
N LEU A 57 -11.21 1.06 0.74
CA LEU A 57 -11.75 0.03 1.62
C LEU A 57 -11.79 -1.31 0.88
N LEU A 58 -11.01 -2.27 1.36
CA LEU A 58 -10.89 -3.60 0.78
C LEU A 58 -11.44 -4.67 1.75
N GLU A 59 -12.07 -5.70 1.20
CA GLU A 59 -12.53 -6.88 1.91
C GLU A 59 -11.82 -8.14 1.39
N ALA A 60 -11.60 -9.11 2.27
CA ALA A 60 -11.03 -10.41 1.93
C ALA A 60 -11.58 -11.50 2.85
N ASP A 61 -11.46 -12.76 2.45
CA ASP A 61 -11.83 -13.92 3.27
C ASP A 61 -10.92 -14.00 4.50
N ASP A 62 -11.53 -14.07 5.69
CA ASP A 62 -10.85 -14.11 6.99
C ASP A 62 -10.05 -15.40 7.22
N LYS A 63 -10.27 -16.42 6.38
CA LYS A 63 -9.50 -17.67 6.34
C LYS A 63 -8.36 -17.65 5.35
N SER A 64 -8.18 -16.57 4.59
CA SER A 64 -7.08 -16.45 3.63
C SER A 64 -5.74 -16.56 4.34
N PRO A 65 -4.80 -17.37 3.82
CA PRO A 65 -3.47 -17.44 4.39
C PRO A 65 -2.75 -16.11 4.19
N ILE A 66 -2.15 -15.63 5.26
CA ILE A 66 -1.43 -14.37 5.28
C ILE A 66 0.07 -14.67 5.27
N ARG A 67 0.86 -13.90 4.51
CA ARG A 67 2.33 -13.98 4.47
C ARG A 67 2.95 -12.59 4.40
N CYS A 68 4.14 -12.46 4.93
CA CYS A 68 4.97 -11.28 4.70
C CYS A 68 5.62 -11.33 3.30
N LYS A 69 6.06 -10.17 2.82
CA LYS A 69 6.93 -9.93 1.67
C LYS A 69 8.32 -9.57 2.21
N PRO A 70 9.24 -10.54 2.41
CA PRO A 70 10.45 -10.34 3.22
C PRO A 70 11.42 -9.26 2.69
N ASP A 71 11.32 -8.90 1.42
CA ASP A 71 12.06 -7.81 0.79
C ASP A 71 11.52 -6.41 1.16
N GLU A 72 10.33 -6.33 1.74
CA GLU A 72 9.64 -5.06 2.07
C GLU A 72 9.10 -5.00 3.50
N ASN A 73 8.52 -6.08 4.03
CA ASN A 73 7.98 -6.15 5.39
C ASN A 73 8.43 -7.42 6.13
N SER A 74 8.52 -7.31 7.47
CA SER A 74 8.98 -8.39 8.35
C SER A 74 7.89 -8.98 9.24
N ALA A 75 6.69 -8.43 9.18
CA ALA A 75 5.49 -8.86 9.90
C ALA A 75 4.32 -8.92 8.92
N VAL A 76 3.14 -9.31 9.40
CA VAL A 76 1.86 -8.99 8.74
C VAL A 76 0.96 -8.26 9.71
#